data_AF-A0AAD1CLK6-F1
#
_entry.id   AF-A0AAD1CLK6-F1
#
_cell.length_a   1.000
_cell.length_b   1.000
_cell.length_c   1.000
_cell.angle_alpha   90.00
_cell.angle_beta   90.00
_cell.angle_gamma   90.00
#
_symmetry.space_group_name_H-M   'P 1'
#
loop_
_entity.id
_entity.type
_entity.pdbx_description
1 polymer ?
#
loop_
_entity_poly.entity_id
_entity_poly.type
_entity_poly.pdbx_seq_one_letter_code
_entity_poly.pdbx_strand_id
1 'polypeptide(L)'
;MSVKIRLKRIGKKHKPIYHIVVADSRSPRNGKFIEKIGSYNPNTNPPSTVLKMNNAVSWLIKGAQPTDTVRSIFSKNGVLLKKHLLEGVKRGGLSDEEVHKKFNFWKNKNLS
;
A
#
# COMPACT_ATOMS: atom_id res chain seq x y z
N MET A 1 2.34 -20.85 4.43
CA MET A 1 2.96 -19.96 3.41
C MET A 1 2.20 -18.64 3.48
N SER A 2 2.86 -17.50 3.76
CA SER A 2 2.17 -16.22 3.95
C SER A 2 2.77 -15.15 3.04
N VAL A 3 1.94 -14.50 2.23
CA VAL A 3 2.36 -13.38 1.38
C VAL A 3 2.38 -12.11 2.21
N LYS A 4 3.52 -11.42 2.22
CA LYS A 4 3.71 -10.15 2.93
C LYS A 4 3.96 -9.01 1.96
N ILE A 5 3.44 -7.84 2.32
CA ILE A 5 3.78 -6.58 1.67
C ILE A 5 4.84 -5.88 2.53
N ARG A 6 6.04 -5.72 1.99
CA ARG A 6 7.23 -5.29 2.74
C ARG A 6 8.09 -4.31 1.95
N LEU A 7 8.99 -3.65 2.66
CA LEU A 7 10.00 -2.75 2.08
C LEU A 7 11.24 -3.54 1.66
N LYS A 8 11.58 -3.48 0.38
CA LYS A 8 12.88 -3.92 -0.16
C LYS A 8 13.80 -2.72 -0.23
N ARG A 9 14.90 -2.75 0.54
CA ARG A 9 15.89 -1.66 0.56
C ARG A 9 16.69 -1.66 -0.73
N ILE A 10 16.77 -0.49 -1.34
CA ILE A 10 17.63 -0.13 -2.45
C ILE A 10 18.38 1.17 -2.10
N GLY A 11 19.20 1.66 -3.03
CA GLY A 11 19.94 2.91 -2.86
C GLY A 11 21.32 2.72 -2.23
N LYS A 12 21.99 3.84 -1.94
CA LYS A 12 23.38 3.87 -1.49
C LYS A 12 23.47 3.83 0.04
N LYS A 13 24.69 3.65 0.56
CA LYS A 13 25.00 3.88 1.97
C LYS A 13 24.54 5.31 2.35
N HIS A 14 23.92 5.47 3.52
CA HIS A 14 23.34 6.73 4.02
C HIS A 14 22.21 7.39 3.19
N LYS A 15 21.80 6.83 2.05
CA LYS A 15 20.66 7.32 1.25
C LYS A 15 19.75 6.15 0.87
N PRO A 16 19.04 5.54 1.84
CA PRO A 16 18.18 4.40 1.57
C PRO A 16 16.93 4.82 0.80
N ILE A 17 16.60 4.07 -0.24
CA ILE A 17 15.32 4.16 -0.95
C ILE A 17 14.65 2.79 -0.80
N TYR A 18 13.32 2.73 -0.80
CA TYR A 18 12.61 1.47 -0.62
C TYR A 18 11.65 1.21 -1.77
N HIS A 19 11.64 -0.02 -2.27
CA HIS A 19 10.53 -0.53 -3.08
C HIS A 19 9.50 -1.18 -2.17
N ILE A 20 8.22 -0.85 -2.37
CA ILE A 20 7.11 -1.55 -1.73
C ILE A 20 6.80 -2.76 -2.60
N VAL A 21 7.07 -3.96 -2.08
CA VAL A 21 6.98 -5.21 -2.83
C VAL A 21 6.10 -6.21 -2.11
N VAL A 22 5.42 -7.04 -2.90
CA VAL A 22 4.69 -8.22 -2.44
C VAL A 22 5.63 -9.42 -2.60
N ALA A 23 5.86 -10.16 -1.53
CA ALA A 23 6.76 -11.31 -1.54
C ALA A 23 6.29 -12.38 -0.55
N ASP A 24 6.74 -13.62 -0.74
CA ASP A 24 6.62 -14.62 0.31
C ASP A 24 7.41 -14.17 1.56
N SER A 25 6.79 -14.35 2.73
CA SER A 25 7.40 -14.21 4.04
C SER A 25 8.78 -14.84 4.19
N ARG A 26 9.03 -16.00 3.56
CA ARG A 26 10.28 -16.77 3.66
C ARG A 26 11.39 -16.24 2.75
N SER A 27 11.05 -15.46 1.73
CA SER A 27 12.05 -14.92 0.81
C SER A 27 12.96 -13.91 1.54
N PRO A 28 14.27 -13.85 1.25
CA PRO A 28 15.15 -12.87 1.88
C PRO A 28 14.75 -11.44 1.51
N ARG A 29 15.06 -10.44 2.35
CA ARG A 29 14.64 -9.03 2.19
C ARG A 29 14.88 -8.49 0.78
N ASN A 30 16.07 -8.76 0.23
CA ASN A 30 16.50 -8.25 -1.07
C ASN A 30 16.34 -9.28 -2.21
N GLY A 31 15.73 -10.44 -1.96
CA GLY A 31 15.58 -11.52 -2.94
C GLY A 31 14.44 -11.34 -3.94
N LYS A 32 13.95 -12.48 -4.43
CA LYS A 32 12.82 -12.61 -5.35
C LYS A 32 11.53 -12.11 -4.67
N PHE A 33 10.76 -11.32 -5.42
CA PHE A 33 9.44 -10.83 -5.04
C PHE A 33 8.46 -11.14 -6.17
N ILE A 34 7.16 -11.11 -5.86
CA ILE A 34 6.07 -11.42 -6.78
C ILE A 34 5.76 -10.18 -7.63
N GLU A 35 5.52 -9.04 -6.97
CA GLU A 35 5.16 -7.79 -7.64
C GLU A 35 5.72 -6.57 -6.92
N LYS A 36 6.13 -5.54 -7.68
CA LYS A 36 6.41 -4.19 -7.16
C LYS A 36 5.16 -3.32 -7.29
N ILE A 37 4.61 -2.92 -6.15
CA ILE A 37 3.38 -2.12 -6.07
C ILE A 37 3.64 -0.65 -5.72
N GLY A 38 4.89 -0.27 -5.45
CA GLY A 38 5.25 1.12 -5.21
C GLY A 38 6.71 1.34 -4.84
N SER A 39 7.00 2.57 -4.44
CA SER A 39 8.28 3.02 -3.91
C SER A 39 8.08 4.08 -2.84
N TYR A 40 8.99 4.09 -1.88
CA TYR A 40 9.03 5.01 -0.76
C TYR A 40 10.44 5.59 -0.64
N ASN A 41 10.55 6.91 -0.70
CA ASN A 41 11.80 7.64 -0.56
C ASN A 41 11.76 8.53 0.70
N PRO A 42 12.42 8.12 1.79
CA PRO A 42 12.48 8.92 3.01
C PRO A 42 13.47 10.10 2.93
N ASN A 43 14.29 10.18 1.87
CA ASN A 43 15.31 11.22 1.76
C ASN A 43 14.76 12.56 1.27
N THR A 44 13.49 12.64 0.89
CA THR A 44 12.82 13.89 0.51
C THR A 44 12.03 14.42 1.70
N ASN A 45 11.86 15.74 1.78
CA ASN A 45 10.99 16.38 2.76
C ASN A 45 9.86 17.14 2.03
N PRO A 46 8.59 16.67 2.09
CA PRO A 46 8.10 15.47 2.77
C PRO A 46 8.52 14.15 2.08
N PRO A 47 8.46 12.99 2.78
CA PRO A 47 8.80 11.70 2.19
C PRO A 47 7.96 11.35 0.96
N SER A 48 8.61 11.11 -0.17
CA SER A 48 7.94 10.86 -1.45
C SER A 48 7.47 9.40 -1.52
N THR A 49 6.18 9.21 -1.78
CA THR A 49 5.58 7.88 -1.93
C THR A 49 4.88 7.78 -3.27
N VAL A 50 5.25 6.78 -4.07
CA VAL A 50 4.59 6.45 -5.34
C VAL A 50 3.98 5.07 -5.20
N LEU A 51 2.67 4.96 -5.38
CA LEU A 51 1.93 3.75 -5.04
C LEU A 51 0.88 3.41 -6.09
N LYS A 52 0.90 2.17 -6.58
CA LYS A 52 -0.15 1.61 -7.44
C LYS A 52 -1.33 1.20 -6.56
N MET A 53 -2.23 2.16 -6.31
CA MET A 53 -3.32 2.03 -5.35
C MET A 53 -4.18 0.77 -5.57
N ASN A 54 -4.62 0.53 -6.81
CA ASN A 54 -5.49 -0.60 -7.13
C ASN A 54 -4.81 -1.95 -6.87
N ASN A 55 -3.52 -2.06 -7.19
CA ASN A 55 -2.73 -3.29 -6.96
C ASN A 55 -2.50 -3.52 -5.46
N ALA A 56 -2.21 -2.46 -4.70
CA ALA A 56 -2.05 -2.58 -3.26
C ALA A 56 -3.35 -3.08 -2.58
N VAL A 57 -4.49 -2.51 -2.97
CA VAL A 57 -5.80 -2.93 -2.45
C VAL A 57 -6.13 -4.38 -2.85
N SER A 58 -5.89 -4.77 -4.11
CA SER A 58 -6.18 -6.13 -4.56
C SER A 58 -5.36 -7.18 -3.80
N TRP A 59 -4.09 -6.91 -3.49
CA TRP A 59 -3.27 -7.80 -2.66
C TRP A 59 -3.75 -7.88 -1.21
N LEU A 60 -4.20 -6.77 -0.64
CA LEU A 60 -4.79 -6.77 0.71
C LEU A 60 -6.09 -7.58 0.77
N ILE A 61 -6.93 -7.50 -0.28
CA ILE A 61 -8.16 -8.30 -0.38
C ILE A 61 -7.83 -9.80 -0.53
N LYS A 62 -6.77 -10.14 -1.26
CA LYS A 62 -6.24 -11.51 -1.36
C LYS A 62 -5.60 -12.04 -0.07
N GLY A 63 -5.56 -11.24 1.00
CA GLY A 63 -5.05 -11.64 2.32
C GLY A 63 -3.55 -11.38 2.54
N ALA A 64 -2.88 -10.63 1.65
CA ALA A 64 -1.50 -10.25 1.87
C ALA A 64 -1.37 -9.34 3.10
N GLN A 65 -0.41 -9.64 3.97
CA GLN A 65 -0.23 -8.93 5.24
C GLN A 65 0.85 -7.84 5.11
N PRO A 66 0.54 -6.55 5.31
CA PRO A 66 1.54 -5.50 5.31
C PRO A 66 2.37 -5.51 6.59
N THR A 67 3.67 -5.23 6.48
CA THR A 67 4.51 -4.89 7.65
C THR A 67 4.12 -3.53 8.23
N ASP A 68 4.45 -3.24 9.49
CA ASP A 68 3.95 -2.05 10.21
C ASP A 68 4.26 -0.72 9.52
N THR A 69 5.49 -0.54 8.99
CA THR A 69 5.83 0.67 8.23
C THR A 69 5.01 0.79 6.95
N VAL A 70 4.80 -0.32 6.24
CA VAL A 70 3.96 -0.34 5.03
C VAL A 70 2.51 -0.05 5.38
N ARG A 71 2.00 -0.57 6.50
CA ARG A 71 0.66 -0.24 7.01
C ARG A 71 0.51 1.26 7.28
N SER A 72 1.52 1.90 7.89
CA SER A 72 1.52 3.36 8.12
C SER A 72 1.47 4.13 6.79
N ILE A 73 2.31 3.76 5.82
CA ILE A 73 2.29 4.35 4.46
C ILE A 73 0.91 4.16 3.82
N PHE A 74 0.35 2.95 3.88
CA PHE A 74 -0.96 2.63 3.31
C PHE A 74 -2.10 3.42 3.96
N SER A 75 -2.02 3.66 5.27
CA SER A 75 -3.00 4.48 5.98
C SER A 75 -2.93 5.93 5.50
N LYS A 76 -1.73 6.52 5.42
CA LYS A 76 -1.52 7.90 4.97
C LYS A 76 -1.96 8.12 3.52
N ASN A 77 -1.76 7.13 2.67
CA ASN A 77 -2.12 7.18 1.26
C ASN A 77 -3.58 6.75 0.97
N GLY A 78 -4.36 6.37 1.98
CA GLY A 78 -5.78 5.98 1.83
C GLY A 78 -6.04 4.57 1.32
N VAL A 79 -5.00 3.72 1.19
CA VAL A 79 -5.11 2.33 0.71
C VAL A 79 -6.03 1.52 1.62
N LEU A 80 -5.85 1.65 2.95
CA LEU A 80 -6.65 0.92 3.93
C LEU A 80 -8.11 1.36 3.93
N LEU A 81 -8.36 2.66 3.75
CA LEU A 81 -9.72 3.18 3.62
C LEU A 81 -10.41 2.62 2.38
N LYS A 82 -9.74 2.66 1.22
CA LYS A 82 -10.28 2.09 -0.02
C LYS A 82 -10.59 0.59 0.14
N LYS A 83 -9.71 -0.16 0.79
CA LYS A 83 -9.96 -1.58 1.12
C LYS A 83 -11.23 -1.76 1.95
N HIS A 84 -11.40 -0.98 3.03
CA HIS A 84 -12.56 -1.07 3.92
C HIS A 84 -13.88 -0.76 3.18
N LEU A 85 -13.89 0.28 2.34
CA LEU A 85 -15.05 0.64 1.54
C LEU A 85 -15.47 -0.48 0.57
N LEU A 86 -14.49 -1.11 -0.09
CA LEU A 86 -14.76 -2.25 -0.99
C LEU A 86 -15.25 -3.51 -0.24
N GLU A 87 -14.78 -3.74 0.99
CA GLU A 87 -15.35 -4.80 1.84
C GLU A 87 -16.83 -4.53 2.17
N GLY A 88 -17.24 -3.26 2.30
CA GLY A 88 -18.63 -2.85 2.45
C GLY A 88 -19.49 -3.15 1.22
N VAL A 89 -18.97 -2.90 0.02
CA VAL A 89 -19.63 -3.26 -1.25
C VAL A 89 -19.83 -4.77 -1.34
N LYS A 90 -18.80 -5.56 -1.02
CA LYS A 90 -18.89 -7.03 -1.03
C LYS A 90 -19.98 -7.56 -0.08
N ARG A 91 -20.28 -6.84 1.00
CA ARG A 91 -21.33 -7.18 1.97
C ARG A 91 -22.72 -6.64 1.58
N GLY A 92 -22.83 -5.95 0.44
CA GLY A 92 -24.09 -5.34 -0.03
C GLY A 92 -24.48 -4.05 0.69
N GLY A 93 -23.59 -3.46 1.49
CA GLY A 93 -23.89 -2.26 2.28
C GLY A 93 -23.64 -0.93 1.55
N LEU A 94 -22.93 -0.95 0.42
CA LEU A 94 -22.57 0.24 -0.36
C LEU A 94 -22.56 -0.09 -1.86
N SER A 95 -22.79 0.92 -2.71
CA SER A 95 -22.55 0.86 -4.14
C SER A 95 -21.13 1.35 -4.51
N ASP A 96 -20.62 0.96 -5.68
CA ASP A 96 -19.30 1.41 -6.17
C ASP A 96 -19.21 2.94 -6.32
N GLU A 97 -20.32 3.58 -6.71
CA GLU A 97 -20.39 5.05 -6.82
C GLU A 97 -20.21 5.74 -5.48
N GLU A 98 -20.84 5.21 -4.42
CA GLU A 98 -20.69 5.74 -3.07
C GLU A 98 -19.26 5.59 -2.55
N VAL A 99 -18.61 4.46 -2.87
CA VAL A 99 -17.19 4.26 -2.54
C VAL A 99 -16.33 5.34 -3.19
N HIS A 100 -16.56 5.62 -4.47
CA HIS A 100 -15.83 6.66 -5.19
C HIS A 100 -16.06 8.04 -4.58
N LYS A 101 -17.31 8.40 -4.27
CA LYS A 101 -17.66 9.67 -3.63
C LYS A 101 -16.99 9.82 -2.26
N LYS A 102 -17.14 8.82 -1.38
CA LYS A 102 -16.54 8.81 -0.03
C LYS A 102 -15.02 8.87 -0.09
N PHE A 103 -14.40 8.11 -0.99
CA PHE A 103 -12.95 8.10 -1.15
C PHE A 103 -12.41 9.43 -1.68
N ASN A 104 -13.06 10.03 -2.69
CA ASN A 104 -12.65 11.32 -3.23
C ASN A 104 -12.82 12.45 -2.21
N PHE A 105 -13.92 12.43 -1.44
CA PHE A 105 -14.12 13.37 -0.34
C PHE A 105 -12.99 13.28 0.69
N TRP A 106 -12.64 12.05 1.14
CA TRP A 106 -11.53 11.85 2.05
C TRP A 106 -10.19 12.30 1.45
N LYS A 107 -9.96 12.02 0.17
CA LYS A 107 -8.72 12.41 -0.53
C LYS A 107 -8.56 13.92 -0.58
N ASN A 108 -9.62 14.65 -0.95
CA ASN A 108 -9.60 16.11 -1.02
C ASN A 108 -9.39 16.75 0.36
N LYS A 109 -9.90 16.14 1.43
CA LYS A 109 -9.73 16.66 2.80
C LYS A 109 -8.32 16.46 3.37
N ASN A 110 -7.64 15.35 3.01
CA ASN A 110 -6.41 14.93 3.67
C ASN A 110 -5.14 15.03 2.81
N LEU A 111 -5.28 15.22 1.50
CA LEU A 111 -4.15 15.40 0.57
C LEU A 111 -4.08 16.83 -0.02
N SER A 112 -4.99 17.73 0.38
CA SER A 112 -4.93 19.17 0.07
C SER A 112 -3.87 19.90 0.90
#